data_AF-A0A927J372-F1
#
_entry.id   AF-A0A927J372-F1
#
_cell.length_a   1.000
_cell.length_b   1.000
_cell.length_c   1.000
_cell.angle_alpha   90.00
_cell.angle_beta   90.00
_cell.angle_gamma   90.00
#
_symmetry.space_group_name_H-M   'P 1'
#
loop_
_entity.id
_entity.type
_entity.pdbx_description
1 polymer ?
#
loop_
_entity_poly.entity_id
_entity_poly.type
_entity_poly.pdbx_seq_one_letter_code
_entity_poly.pdbx_strand_id
1 'polypeptide(L)'
;MKKLKKGYKDTDIGIIPEDWEIDVVGNLASVTTGNKNTQDNKPLGKYPFFVRSQEIEKIDTYSYDGEAVLTAGDGVGTGKVFHYVKGKFDFHQRVYKISDFRNNMNGYYFYLYFSNYFYGQVMQMTAKSSVDSVRREMITKMAILLPPLKEQQAISEALSDIDALISALNKQIEKKKNIKQGAMQELLTGKKRLQGFADKWEEITLEKIAGSYSNRFIDGDWIESPYIVDSGVRLIQTGNIGVGHFKENNNKRFISESSFNLLNCKEIFGGDILICRLAEPAGRACIAPDLKEKMITSVDVTIFRPLESLYDKYFISYIINTDKWFKDIAERCGGTTRTRIARSKLGTVKLILPSTKEEQTAIAQILTDMNNEIEQLEKKRDKYLQIKSGMMQQLLTGQIRLMNTTSCSETQEVEIKNYSTDNKKKHSKQFDEAVIVSFLIDKFGSTTEPLSRFMYTKLSYFIHRKHDCVVVDYKKFAAGPYNPKSRYGGPEKIGKENGYFDLIKDAKGYDAFVPQKNIQEAVDYFTQWYGTDIQKWIEQFRQYKPWDLETLATVDMAINDLEEKGVKATVSIVKTYLSSIPKWKGKLDKPHFSDVHIQRAINESIRLFKI
;
A
#
# COMPACT_ATOMS: atom_id res chain seq x y z
N MET A 1 -24.31 -3.05 36.56
CA MET A 1 -22.96 -2.44 36.64
C MET A 1 -21.99 -3.27 35.82
N LYS A 2 -21.35 -2.68 34.79
CA LYS A 2 -20.24 -3.35 34.10
C LYS A 2 -19.13 -3.58 35.13
N LYS A 3 -18.69 -4.83 35.34
CA LYS A 3 -17.54 -5.12 36.20
C LYS A 3 -16.32 -4.41 35.63
N LEU A 4 -15.76 -3.44 36.35
CA LEU A 4 -14.48 -2.82 36.00
C LEU A 4 -13.39 -3.89 36.01
N LYS A 5 -12.59 -3.94 34.94
CA LYS A 5 -11.41 -4.81 34.84
C LYS A 5 -10.37 -4.29 35.84
N LYS A 6 -9.72 -5.20 36.57
CA LYS A 6 -8.64 -4.84 37.52
C LYS A 6 -7.55 -4.01 36.81
N GLY A 7 -7.14 -2.89 37.40
CA GLY A 7 -6.17 -1.93 36.83
C GLY A 7 -6.77 -0.86 35.91
N TYR A 8 -8.10 -0.70 35.92
CA TYR A 8 -8.82 0.34 35.19
C TYR A 8 -9.71 1.14 36.14
N LYS A 9 -9.84 2.45 35.87
CA LYS A 9 -10.73 3.38 36.58
C LYS A 9 -11.81 3.92 35.65
N ASP A 10 -12.97 4.24 36.21
CA ASP A 10 -14.07 4.87 35.50
C ASP A 10 -13.92 6.39 35.58
N THR A 11 -14.08 7.08 34.45
CA THR A 11 -13.94 8.54 34.36
C THR A 11 -15.05 9.11 33.47
N ASP A 12 -15.25 10.42 33.50
CA ASP A 12 -16.27 11.10 32.70
C ASP A 12 -16.10 10.94 31.18
N ILE A 13 -14.89 10.55 30.74
CA ILE A 13 -14.55 10.29 29.34
C ILE A 13 -14.39 8.79 29.02
N GLY A 14 -14.75 7.92 29.96
CA GLY A 14 -14.80 6.47 29.82
C GLY A 14 -13.88 5.70 30.77
N ILE A 15 -13.88 4.38 30.61
CA ILE A 15 -13.02 3.48 31.38
C ILE A 15 -11.60 3.54 30.81
N ILE A 16 -10.65 3.96 31.65
CA ILE A 16 -9.24 4.10 31.25
C ILE A 16 -8.33 3.37 32.25
N PRO A 17 -7.08 3.08 31.88
CA PRO A 17 -6.14 2.48 32.81
C PRO A 17 -5.89 3.36 34.03
N GLU A 18 -5.62 2.73 35.17
CA GLU A 18 -5.52 3.42 36.46
C GLU A 18 -4.35 4.43 36.51
N ASP A 19 -3.24 4.11 35.83
CA ASP A 19 -2.02 4.90 35.70
C ASP A 19 -2.05 5.93 34.56
N TRP A 20 -3.15 6.01 33.81
CA TRP A 20 -3.36 7.07 32.82
C TRP A 20 -3.96 8.31 33.47
N GLU A 21 -3.46 9.49 33.09
CA GLU A 21 -4.01 10.76 33.54
C GLU A 21 -4.94 11.37 32.49
N ILE A 22 -5.69 12.39 32.89
CA ILE A 22 -6.51 13.19 31.98
C ILE A 22 -6.10 14.64 32.20
N ASP A 23 -5.73 15.32 31.13
CA ASP A 23 -5.47 16.76 31.16
C ASP A 23 -6.10 17.43 29.93
N VAL A 24 -6.16 18.75 29.92
CA VAL A 24 -6.72 19.53 28.82
C VAL A 24 -5.64 20.14 27.96
N VAL A 25 -5.91 20.34 26.67
CA VAL A 25 -4.92 20.90 25.72
C VAL A 25 -4.32 22.22 26.21
N GLY A 26 -5.13 23.09 26.83
CA GLY A 26 -4.68 24.38 27.34
C GLY A 26 -3.61 24.30 28.43
N ASN A 27 -3.54 23.18 29.15
CA ASN A 27 -2.47 22.91 30.13
C ASN A 27 -1.25 22.27 29.46
N LEU A 28 -1.45 21.50 28.39
CA LEU A 28 -0.41 20.68 27.77
C LEU A 28 0.36 21.39 26.66
N ALA A 29 -0.19 22.44 26.05
CA ALA A 29 0.39 23.12 24.91
C ALA A 29 -0.08 24.58 24.77
N SER A 30 0.70 25.38 24.05
CA SER A 30 0.34 26.75 23.64
C SER A 30 -0.51 26.74 22.38
N VAL A 31 -1.63 27.48 22.39
CA VAL A 31 -2.54 27.61 21.24
C VAL A 31 -2.57 29.05 20.76
N THR A 32 -2.12 29.29 19.53
CA THR A 32 -2.11 30.62 18.88
C THR A 32 -2.64 30.55 17.44
N THR A 33 -2.85 31.69 16.80
CA THR A 33 -3.17 31.79 15.37
C THR A 33 -2.05 32.48 14.61
N GLY A 34 -2.06 32.32 13.29
CA GLY A 34 -1.09 32.98 12.42
C GLY A 34 -1.42 34.45 12.22
N ASN A 35 -0.64 35.11 11.36
CA ASN A 35 -0.89 36.48 10.91
C ASN A 35 -0.85 36.63 9.38
N LYS A 36 -0.71 35.53 8.63
CA LYS A 36 -0.67 35.52 7.17
C LYS A 36 -2.05 35.34 6.54
N ASN A 37 -2.16 35.75 5.29
CA ASN A 37 -3.35 35.60 4.45
C ASN A 37 -3.06 34.71 3.24
N THR A 38 -4.09 34.15 2.60
CA THR A 38 -3.92 33.28 1.41
C THR A 38 -3.15 33.97 0.28
N GLN A 39 -3.19 35.31 0.20
CA GLN A 39 -2.47 36.09 -0.81
C GLN A 39 -0.94 36.05 -0.64
N ASP A 40 -0.46 35.65 0.54
CA ASP A 40 0.98 35.52 0.83
C ASP A 40 1.59 34.25 0.21
N ASN A 41 0.77 33.37 -0.37
CA ASN A 41 1.22 32.15 -1.05
C ASN A 41 2.19 32.49 -2.20
N LYS A 42 3.30 31.75 -2.22
CA LYS A 42 4.28 31.71 -3.30
C LYS A 42 4.43 30.26 -3.74
N PRO A 43 3.94 29.84 -4.93
CA PRO A 43 4.01 28.43 -5.37
C PRO A 43 5.41 27.81 -5.34
N LEU A 44 6.46 28.63 -5.53
CA LEU A 44 7.87 28.22 -5.48
C LEU A 44 8.56 28.61 -4.16
N GLY A 45 7.78 28.93 -3.13
CA GLY A 45 8.27 29.37 -1.83
C GLY A 45 9.07 28.31 -1.09
N LYS A 46 10.01 28.75 -0.26
CA LYS A 46 10.96 27.88 0.45
C LYS A 46 10.32 27.08 1.58
N TYR A 47 9.37 27.65 2.32
CA TYR A 47 8.80 27.08 3.52
C TYR A 47 7.36 26.60 3.32
N PRO A 48 6.90 25.59 4.07
CA PRO A 48 5.48 25.21 4.13
C PRO A 48 4.61 26.38 4.60
N PHE A 49 3.50 26.59 3.91
CA PHE A 49 2.46 27.55 4.30
C PHE A 49 1.16 26.80 4.60
N PHE A 50 0.79 26.75 5.89
CA PHE A 50 -0.42 26.06 6.31
C PHE A 50 -1.63 27.00 6.21
N VAL A 51 -2.52 26.68 5.29
CA VAL A 51 -3.79 27.37 5.07
C VAL A 51 -4.95 26.53 5.59
N ARG A 52 -6.19 26.99 5.34
CA ARG A 52 -7.43 26.33 5.80
C ARG A 52 -7.81 25.12 4.93
N SER A 53 -6.84 24.29 4.58
CA SER A 53 -7.04 23.11 3.73
C SER A 53 -6.06 21.99 4.11
N GLN A 54 -6.34 20.79 3.62
CA GLN A 54 -5.44 19.64 3.76
C GLN A 54 -4.20 19.75 2.85
N GLU A 55 -4.25 20.61 1.84
CA GLU A 55 -3.12 20.88 0.96
C GLU A 55 -2.19 21.90 1.61
N ILE A 56 -0.89 21.61 1.58
CA ILE A 56 0.13 22.47 2.16
C ILE A 56 0.65 23.38 1.05
N GLU A 57 0.45 24.69 1.19
CA GLU A 57 0.95 25.69 0.25
C GLU A 57 2.42 26.05 0.56
N LYS A 58 2.96 27.06 -0.14
CA LYS A 58 4.36 27.48 -0.02
C LYS A 58 4.46 28.99 0.21
N ILE A 59 5.50 29.42 0.92
CA ILE A 59 5.81 30.83 1.22
C ILE A 59 7.32 31.01 1.39
N ASP A 60 7.83 32.24 1.22
CA ASP A 60 9.28 32.53 1.34
C ASP A 60 9.74 32.88 2.76
N THR A 61 8.82 33.15 3.67
CA THR A 61 9.11 33.48 5.08
C THR A 61 8.67 32.37 6.02
N TYR A 62 9.12 32.42 7.27
CA TYR A 62 8.58 31.58 8.34
C TYR A 62 8.39 32.43 9.59
N SER A 63 7.38 32.09 10.39
CA SER A 63 7.07 32.75 11.67
C SER A 63 7.29 31.82 12.87
N TYR A 64 7.48 30.53 12.64
CA TYR A 64 7.77 29.54 13.67
C TYR A 64 8.79 28.50 13.17
N ASP A 65 9.64 28.05 14.08
CA ASP A 65 10.59 26.95 13.88
C ASP A 65 10.50 26.02 15.09
N GLY A 66 9.90 24.85 14.90
CA GLY A 66 9.67 23.92 15.99
C GLY A 66 8.64 22.85 15.66
N GLU A 67 8.23 22.11 16.69
CA GLU A 67 7.20 21.08 16.59
C GLU A 67 5.81 21.68 16.84
N ALA A 68 4.87 21.40 15.94
CA ALA A 68 3.50 21.88 16.09
C ALA A 68 2.48 20.96 15.44
N VAL A 69 1.25 21.04 15.97
CA VAL A 69 0.02 20.55 15.33
C VAL A 69 -0.81 21.74 14.87
N LEU A 70 -1.28 21.70 13.63
CA LEU A 70 -2.11 22.77 13.08
C LEU A 70 -3.50 22.28 12.73
N THR A 71 -4.52 23.13 12.94
CA THR A 71 -5.90 22.86 12.55
C THR A 71 -6.59 24.11 12.00
N ALA A 72 -7.47 23.93 11.01
CA ALA A 72 -8.27 25.02 10.47
C ALA A 72 -9.33 25.51 11.47
N GLY A 73 -9.44 26.82 11.63
CA GLY A 73 -10.43 27.49 12.50
C GLY A 73 -11.79 27.71 11.84
N ASP A 74 -11.82 27.78 10.51
CA ASP A 74 -13.04 27.90 9.69
C ASP A 74 -12.78 27.41 8.25
N GLY A 75 -13.83 27.36 7.42
CA GLY A 75 -13.77 26.93 6.02
C GLY A 75 -14.25 25.50 5.75
N VAL A 76 -14.04 25.04 4.52
CA VAL A 76 -14.45 23.69 4.10
C VAL A 76 -13.60 22.66 4.83
N GLY A 77 -14.25 21.72 5.53
CA GLY A 77 -13.55 20.72 6.34
C GLY A 77 -13.14 21.21 7.74
N THR A 78 -13.75 22.30 8.24
CA THR A 78 -13.57 22.77 9.62
C THR A 78 -13.70 21.62 10.63
N GLY A 79 -12.71 21.51 11.53
CA GLY A 79 -12.61 20.42 12.51
C GLY A 79 -12.11 19.08 11.96
N LYS A 80 -11.73 19.00 10.68
CA LYS A 80 -11.21 17.78 10.03
C LYS A 80 -9.84 17.96 9.35
N VAL A 81 -9.33 19.17 9.30
CA VAL A 81 -8.03 19.50 8.71
C VAL A 81 -6.98 19.54 9.80
N PHE A 82 -6.04 18.60 9.78
CA PHE A 82 -4.96 18.51 10.76
C PHE A 82 -3.61 18.28 10.09
N HIS A 83 -2.58 18.95 10.61
CA HIS A 83 -1.21 18.82 10.16
C HIS A 83 -0.26 18.64 11.34
N TYR A 84 0.78 17.84 11.17
CA TYR A 84 1.90 17.72 12.10
C TYR A 84 3.18 18.13 11.39
N VAL A 85 3.97 18.99 12.03
CA VAL A 85 5.18 19.55 11.43
C VAL A 85 6.28 19.70 12.47
N LYS A 86 7.53 19.46 12.04
CA LYS A 86 8.74 19.86 12.76
C LYS A 86 9.60 20.71 11.83
N GLY A 87 10.00 21.89 12.29
CA GLY A 87 10.89 22.81 11.59
C GLY A 87 10.22 24.13 11.23
N LYS A 88 10.77 24.82 10.22
CA LYS A 88 10.37 26.17 9.81
C LYS A 88 9.11 26.17 8.97
N PHE A 89 8.09 26.93 9.37
CA PHE A 89 6.87 27.13 8.59
C PHE A 89 6.19 28.48 8.89
N ASP A 90 5.20 28.80 8.06
CA ASP A 90 4.26 29.90 8.29
C ASP A 90 2.81 29.42 8.17
N PHE A 91 1.85 30.19 8.66
CA PHE A 91 0.46 29.75 8.73
C PHE A 91 -0.55 30.89 8.73
N HIS A 92 -1.74 30.59 8.21
CA HIS A 92 -2.80 31.56 8.00
C HIS A 92 -3.40 32.08 9.33
N GLN A 93 -3.93 33.31 9.32
CA GLN A 93 -4.56 33.96 10.48
C GLN A 93 -5.79 33.24 11.07
N ARG A 94 -6.30 32.24 10.36
CA ARG A 94 -7.44 31.39 10.76
C ARG A 94 -7.05 29.93 10.91
N VAL A 95 -5.75 29.64 11.00
CA VAL A 95 -5.21 28.33 11.35
C VAL A 95 -4.67 28.45 12.77
N TYR A 96 -5.08 27.51 13.63
CA TYR A 96 -4.53 27.38 14.96
C TYR A 96 -3.25 26.57 14.89
N LYS A 97 -2.21 27.06 15.56
CA LYS A 97 -0.97 26.33 15.86
C LYS A 97 -1.01 25.93 17.33
N ILE A 98 -0.84 24.64 17.58
CA ILE A 98 -0.71 24.03 18.89
C ILE A 98 0.74 23.58 19.02
N SER A 99 1.51 24.23 19.89
CA SER A 99 2.96 24.04 20.00
C SER A 99 3.43 24.11 21.44
N ASP A 100 4.75 24.01 21.65
CA ASP A 100 5.38 24.19 22.96
C ASP A 100 4.80 23.20 24.00
N PHE A 101 4.73 21.92 23.59
CA PHE A 101 4.20 20.82 24.38
C PHE A 101 4.99 20.68 25.69
N ARG A 102 4.28 20.45 26.80
CA ARG A 102 4.90 20.15 28.09
C ARG A 102 5.74 18.88 28.04
N ASN A 103 6.69 18.77 28.97
CA ASN A 103 7.62 17.65 29.08
C ASN A 103 6.95 16.27 29.21
N ASN A 104 5.72 16.20 29.72
CA ASN A 104 4.93 14.98 29.83
C ASN A 104 4.05 14.68 28.61
N MET A 105 4.17 15.45 27.52
CA MET A 105 3.38 15.30 26.31
C MET A 105 4.27 15.08 25.08
N ASN A 106 4.11 13.92 24.43
CA ASN A 106 4.69 13.69 23.10
C ASN A 106 3.83 14.39 22.03
N GLY A 107 4.43 15.27 21.24
CA GLY A 107 3.69 16.06 20.24
C GLY A 107 3.06 15.23 19.10
N TYR A 108 3.65 14.10 18.73
CA TYR A 108 3.05 13.20 17.73
C TYR A 108 1.90 12.38 18.33
N TYR A 109 2.04 11.90 19.56
CA TYR A 109 0.91 11.29 20.29
C TYR A 109 -0.26 12.27 20.39
N PHE A 110 0.02 13.53 20.75
CA PHE A 110 -0.97 14.60 20.75
C PHE A 110 -1.64 14.74 19.39
N TYR A 111 -0.87 14.79 18.30
CA TYR A 111 -1.41 14.83 16.94
C TYR A 111 -2.36 13.66 16.65
N LEU A 112 -1.96 12.43 16.95
CA LEU A 112 -2.74 11.22 16.72
C LEU A 112 -4.06 11.25 17.50
N TYR A 113 -4.01 11.62 18.78
CA TYR A 113 -5.19 11.72 19.62
C TYR A 113 -6.11 12.87 19.16
N PHE A 114 -5.55 14.06 18.98
CA PHE A 114 -6.28 15.26 18.59
C PHE A 114 -6.99 15.07 17.24
N SER A 115 -6.27 14.62 16.21
CA SER A 115 -6.84 14.42 14.87
C SER A 115 -7.93 13.35 14.82
N ASN A 116 -7.88 12.34 15.71
CA ASN A 116 -8.86 11.26 15.74
C ASN A 116 -10.14 11.61 16.54
N TYR A 117 -10.01 12.36 17.65
CA TYR A 117 -11.14 12.58 18.58
C TYR A 117 -11.72 14.00 18.54
N PHE A 118 -10.97 15.01 18.07
CA PHE A 118 -11.40 16.41 18.17
C PHE A 118 -12.73 16.68 17.46
N TYR A 119 -12.91 16.19 16.23
CA TYR A 119 -14.15 16.41 15.49
C TYR A 119 -15.38 15.88 16.22
N GLY A 120 -15.28 14.68 16.80
CA GLY A 120 -16.37 14.07 17.56
C GLY A 120 -16.74 14.88 18.80
N GLN A 121 -15.74 15.38 19.53
CA GLN A 121 -15.98 16.23 20.71
C GLN A 121 -16.60 17.58 20.35
N VAL A 122 -16.09 18.26 19.32
CA VAL A 122 -16.66 19.56 18.90
C VAL A 122 -18.08 19.41 18.36
N MET A 123 -18.40 18.30 17.69
CA MET A 123 -19.75 18.01 17.21
C MET A 123 -20.76 17.84 18.35
N GLN A 124 -20.34 17.38 19.53
CA GLN A 124 -21.21 17.30 20.71
C GLN A 124 -21.49 18.67 21.32
N MET A 125 -20.66 19.68 21.03
CA MET A 125 -20.79 21.04 21.55
C MET A 125 -21.60 21.97 20.63
N THR A 126 -21.96 21.52 19.42
CA THR A 126 -22.75 22.30 18.46
C THR A 126 -24.14 21.71 18.30
N ALA A 127 -25.16 22.56 18.23
CA ALA A 127 -26.54 22.15 17.94
C ALA A 127 -26.77 21.87 16.43
N LYS A 128 -25.75 22.06 15.58
CA LYS A 128 -25.83 21.91 14.12
C LYS A 128 -25.29 20.55 13.66
N SER A 129 -25.64 20.18 12.43
CA SER A 129 -25.13 18.97 11.77
C SER A 129 -23.68 19.09 11.26
N SER A 130 -23.06 20.26 11.38
CA SER A 130 -21.65 20.52 11.05
C SER A 130 -21.01 21.55 11.99
N VAL A 131 -19.67 21.53 12.06
CA VAL A 131 -18.89 22.56 12.75
C VAL A 131 -18.64 23.72 11.80
N ASP A 132 -19.26 24.87 12.05
CA ASP A 132 -19.09 26.06 11.20
C ASP A 132 -17.77 26.79 11.48
N SER A 133 -17.30 26.75 12.73
CA SER A 133 -16.04 27.34 13.15
C SER A 133 -15.51 26.67 14.43
N VAL A 134 -14.21 26.40 14.43
CA VAL A 134 -13.46 25.97 15.61
C VAL A 134 -12.99 27.21 16.37
N ARG A 135 -13.36 27.30 17.65
CA ARG A 135 -12.92 28.36 18.56
C ARG A 135 -11.74 27.87 19.40
N ARG A 136 -10.85 28.79 19.79
CA ARG A 136 -9.72 28.47 20.69
C ARG A 136 -10.15 27.70 21.93
N GLU A 137 -11.26 28.11 22.55
CA GLU A 137 -11.80 27.48 23.75
C GLU A 137 -12.14 25.98 23.53
N MET A 138 -12.66 25.63 22.36
CA MET A 138 -12.97 24.24 22.00
C MET A 138 -11.69 23.40 21.92
N ILE A 139 -10.59 23.97 21.43
CA ILE A 139 -9.28 23.32 21.41
C ILE A 139 -8.74 23.21 22.83
N THR A 140 -8.67 24.31 23.57
CA THR A 140 -8.00 24.34 24.89
C THR A 140 -8.71 23.51 25.95
N LYS A 141 -10.04 23.31 25.84
CA LYS A 141 -10.84 22.50 26.76
C LYS A 141 -10.92 21.01 26.38
N MET A 142 -10.42 20.61 25.21
CA MET A 142 -10.42 19.20 24.83
C MET A 142 -9.60 18.39 25.83
N ALA A 143 -10.22 17.35 26.40
CA ALA A 143 -9.57 16.41 27.27
C ALA A 143 -8.73 15.42 26.45
N ILE A 144 -7.50 15.19 26.91
CA ILE A 144 -6.53 14.27 26.34
C ILE A 144 -6.27 13.17 27.36
N LEU A 145 -6.35 11.91 26.91
CA LEU A 145 -5.87 10.77 27.68
C LEU A 145 -4.34 10.77 27.65
N LEU A 146 -3.74 10.79 28.83
CA LEU A 146 -2.30 10.96 29.03
C LEU A 146 -1.69 9.68 29.63
N PRO A 147 -1.27 8.72 28.79
CA PRO A 147 -0.43 7.62 29.23
C PRO A 147 0.90 8.15 29.79
N PRO A 148 1.65 7.31 30.54
CA PRO A 148 3.06 7.58 30.82
C PRO A 148 3.83 7.92 29.53
N LEU A 149 4.76 8.88 29.60
CA LEU A 149 5.45 9.40 28.41
C LEU A 149 6.10 8.31 27.53
N LYS A 150 6.64 7.25 28.15
CA LYS A 150 7.21 6.09 27.44
C LYS A 150 6.17 5.35 26.60
N GLU A 151 4.95 5.18 27.12
CA GLU A 151 3.86 4.56 26.39
C GLU A 151 3.35 5.47 25.27
N GLN A 152 3.30 6.80 25.48
CA GLN A 152 2.99 7.75 24.40
C GLN A 152 3.99 7.62 23.23
N GLN A 153 5.28 7.46 23.52
CA GLN A 153 6.32 7.23 22.53
C GLN A 153 6.10 5.90 21.79
N ALA A 154 5.89 4.80 22.52
CA ALA A 154 5.64 3.48 21.91
C ALA A 154 4.39 3.47 21.00
N ILE A 155 3.30 4.14 21.42
CA ILE A 155 2.08 4.30 20.61
C ILE A 155 2.39 5.13 19.35
N SER A 156 3.14 6.22 19.51
CA SER A 156 3.55 7.11 18.42
C SER A 156 4.39 6.39 17.37
N GLU A 157 5.36 5.57 17.81
CA GLU A 157 6.22 4.75 16.96
C GLU A 157 5.39 3.71 16.19
N ALA A 158 4.58 2.91 16.88
CA ALA A 158 3.77 1.87 16.26
C ALA A 158 2.80 2.42 15.20
N LEU A 159 2.16 3.57 15.45
CA LEU A 159 1.26 4.19 14.49
C LEU A 159 2.02 4.89 13.35
N SER A 160 3.20 5.46 13.63
CA SER A 160 4.09 6.03 12.60
C SER A 160 4.58 4.97 11.61
N ASP A 161 4.94 3.78 12.09
CA ASP A 161 5.43 2.68 11.25
C ASP A 161 4.35 2.23 10.25
N ILE A 162 3.10 2.18 10.69
CA ILE A 162 1.97 1.86 9.81
C ILE A 162 1.72 2.97 8.80
N ASP A 163 1.82 4.24 9.21
CA ASP A 163 1.74 5.35 8.26
C ASP A 163 2.88 5.31 7.23
N ALA A 164 4.09 4.97 7.64
CA ALA A 164 5.22 4.77 6.74
C ALA A 164 4.96 3.64 5.75
N LEU A 165 4.39 2.52 6.20
CA LEU A 165 4.00 1.40 5.36
C LEU A 165 2.90 1.78 4.35
N ILE A 166 1.85 2.46 4.79
CA ILE A 166 0.76 2.95 3.91
C ILE A 166 1.32 3.93 2.87
N SER A 167 2.19 4.85 3.28
CA SER A 167 2.87 5.78 2.37
C SER A 167 3.74 5.05 1.33
N ALA A 168 4.49 4.04 1.76
CA ALA A 168 5.30 3.21 0.86
C ALA A 168 4.44 2.45 -0.16
N LEU A 169 3.31 1.87 0.28
CA LEU A 169 2.36 1.20 -0.60
C LEU A 169 1.74 2.18 -1.61
N ASN A 170 1.32 3.37 -1.18
CA ASN A 170 0.80 4.41 -2.09
C ASN A 170 1.84 4.78 -3.17
N LYS A 171 3.10 5.01 -2.79
CA LYS A 171 4.18 5.28 -3.75
C LYS A 171 4.40 4.12 -4.72
N GLN A 172 4.30 2.87 -4.25
CA GLN A 172 4.43 1.69 -5.10
C GLN A 172 3.27 1.57 -6.10
N ILE A 173 2.04 1.82 -5.64
CA ILE A 173 0.82 1.81 -6.47
C ILE A 173 0.92 2.88 -7.57
N GLU A 174 1.26 4.12 -7.20
CA GLU A 174 1.50 5.24 -8.14
C GLU A 174 2.53 4.86 -9.20
N LYS A 175 3.68 4.35 -8.79
CA LYS A 175 4.74 3.91 -9.71
C LYS A 175 4.25 2.81 -10.66
N LYS A 176 3.48 1.84 -10.17
CA LYS A 176 2.93 0.75 -10.98
C LYS A 176 1.87 1.24 -11.97
N LYS A 177 1.01 2.18 -11.56
CA LYS A 177 0.05 2.85 -12.45
C LYS A 177 0.76 3.59 -13.57
N ASN A 178 1.83 4.33 -13.28
CA ASN A 178 2.62 5.03 -14.29
C ASN A 178 3.32 4.06 -15.26
N ILE A 179 3.88 2.95 -14.77
CA ILE A 179 4.47 1.91 -15.63
C ILE A 179 3.41 1.29 -16.53
N LYS A 180 2.23 0.95 -15.99
CA LYS A 180 1.11 0.43 -16.78
C LYS A 180 0.65 1.42 -17.84
N GLN A 181 0.53 2.70 -17.50
CA GLN A 181 0.16 3.75 -18.46
C GLN A 181 1.18 3.83 -19.61
N GLY A 182 2.49 3.81 -19.30
CA GLY A 182 3.53 3.75 -20.32
C GLY A 182 3.45 2.48 -21.17
N ALA A 183 3.23 1.32 -20.55
CA ALA A 183 3.04 0.06 -21.28
C ALA A 183 1.81 0.11 -22.20
N MET A 184 0.70 0.70 -21.78
CA MET A 184 -0.49 0.89 -22.62
C MET A 184 -0.18 1.78 -23.82
N GLN A 185 0.54 2.89 -23.62
CA GLN A 185 0.91 3.81 -24.71
C GLN A 185 1.81 3.16 -25.76
N GLU A 186 2.69 2.24 -25.35
CA GLU A 186 3.60 1.52 -26.24
C GLU A 186 2.95 0.31 -26.92
N LEU A 187 2.24 -0.53 -26.15
CA LEU A 187 1.72 -1.82 -26.61
C LEU A 187 0.39 -1.69 -27.35
N LEU A 188 -0.54 -0.84 -26.91
CA LEU A 188 -1.86 -0.70 -27.55
C LEU A 188 -1.83 0.14 -28.82
N THR A 189 -0.71 0.81 -29.10
CA THR A 189 -0.52 1.62 -30.32
C THR A 189 0.41 0.95 -31.33
N GLY A 190 0.97 -0.22 -30.99
CA GLY A 190 1.95 -0.91 -31.82
C GLY A 190 3.31 -0.23 -31.93
N LYS A 191 3.57 0.87 -31.19
CA LYS A 191 4.89 1.54 -31.13
C LYS A 191 5.99 0.58 -30.68
N LYS A 192 5.66 -0.29 -29.73
CA LYS A 192 6.50 -1.42 -29.33
C LYS A 192 5.76 -2.72 -29.55
N ARG A 193 6.35 -3.61 -30.35
CA ARG A 193 5.83 -4.96 -30.63
C ARG A 193 6.44 -5.98 -29.68
N LEU A 194 5.68 -7.01 -29.35
CA LEU A 194 6.17 -8.16 -28.58
C LEU A 194 7.05 -9.03 -29.49
N GLN A 195 8.08 -9.68 -28.91
CA GLN A 195 8.97 -10.54 -29.69
C GLN A 195 8.19 -11.70 -30.31
N GLY A 196 8.43 -11.98 -31.59
CA GLY A 196 7.74 -13.02 -32.34
C GLY A 196 6.50 -12.54 -33.11
N PHE A 197 6.09 -11.28 -32.94
CA PHE A 197 5.00 -10.69 -33.69
C PHE A 197 5.51 -9.58 -34.63
N ALA A 198 5.25 -9.72 -35.93
CA ALA A 198 5.69 -8.76 -36.95
C ALA A 198 4.59 -8.39 -37.94
N ASP A 199 3.43 -9.05 -37.90
CA ASP A 199 2.33 -8.82 -38.83
C ASP A 199 1.84 -7.37 -38.73
N LYS A 200 1.40 -6.82 -39.87
CA LYS A 200 0.83 -5.48 -39.90
C LYS A 200 -0.47 -5.47 -39.12
N TRP A 201 -0.72 -4.39 -38.38
CA TRP A 201 -2.01 -4.19 -37.74
C TRP A 201 -3.03 -3.74 -38.78
N GLU A 202 -4.28 -4.14 -38.58
CA GLU A 202 -5.40 -3.86 -39.47
C GLU A 202 -6.32 -2.79 -38.90
N GLU A 203 -6.88 -1.97 -39.79
CA GLU A 203 -7.93 -1.02 -39.46
C GLU A 203 -9.30 -1.65 -39.68
N ILE A 204 -10.13 -1.71 -38.63
CA ILE A 204 -11.46 -2.32 -38.68
C ILE A 204 -12.46 -1.50 -37.87
N THR A 205 -13.72 -1.46 -38.31
CA THR A 205 -14.79 -0.76 -37.57
C THR A 205 -15.31 -1.60 -36.42
N LEU A 206 -15.75 -0.94 -35.34
CA LEU A 206 -16.28 -1.60 -34.16
C LEU A 206 -17.43 -2.57 -34.48
N GLU A 207 -18.32 -2.19 -35.38
CA GLU A 207 -19.42 -3.04 -35.83
C GLU A 207 -18.94 -4.30 -36.57
N LYS A 208 -17.88 -4.20 -37.37
CA LYS A 208 -17.30 -5.37 -38.06
C LYS A 208 -16.62 -6.35 -37.10
N ILE A 209 -16.07 -5.87 -35.98
CA ILE A 209 -15.49 -6.72 -34.93
C ILE A 209 -16.57 -7.61 -34.28
N ALA A 210 -17.80 -7.13 -34.16
CA ALA A 210 -18.94 -7.93 -33.67
C ALA A 210 -19.37 -9.02 -34.67
N GLY A 211 -19.09 -8.83 -35.95
CA GLY A 211 -19.54 -9.68 -37.04
C GLY A 211 -20.98 -9.38 -37.50
N SER A 212 -21.52 -10.25 -38.35
CA SER A 212 -22.84 -10.04 -38.98
C SER A 212 -24.04 -10.46 -38.12
N TYR A 213 -23.81 -11.02 -36.93
CA TYR A 213 -24.90 -11.49 -36.06
C TYR A 213 -25.58 -10.32 -35.35
N SER A 214 -26.91 -10.25 -35.51
CA SER A 214 -27.73 -9.12 -35.04
C SER A 214 -27.73 -8.92 -33.53
N ASN A 215 -27.34 -9.91 -32.72
CA ASN A 215 -27.37 -9.87 -31.25
C ASN A 215 -26.01 -9.55 -30.59
N ARG A 216 -25.01 -9.13 -31.38
CA ARG A 216 -23.64 -8.87 -30.90
C ARG A 216 -23.26 -7.40 -30.77
N PHE A 217 -24.04 -6.51 -31.36
CA PHE A 217 -23.84 -5.07 -31.27
C PHE A 217 -25.18 -4.36 -31.16
N ILE A 218 -25.77 -4.43 -29.97
CA ILE A 218 -27.15 -4.01 -29.69
C ILE A 218 -27.19 -3.06 -28.50
N ASP A 219 -28.29 -2.32 -28.35
CA ASP A 219 -28.52 -1.52 -27.15
C ASP A 219 -29.27 -2.33 -26.09
N GLY A 220 -29.09 -1.95 -24.83
CA GLY A 220 -29.91 -2.45 -23.73
C GLY A 220 -31.36 -1.96 -23.78
N ASP A 221 -32.04 -2.03 -22.64
CA ASP A 221 -33.49 -1.84 -22.56
C ASP A 221 -33.89 -0.51 -21.92
N TRP A 222 -35.04 0.01 -22.34
CA TRP A 222 -35.69 1.16 -21.73
C TRP A 222 -36.48 0.68 -20.50
N ILE A 223 -35.86 0.78 -19.32
CA ILE A 223 -36.48 0.36 -18.05
C ILE A 223 -36.91 1.58 -17.25
N GLU A 224 -38.22 1.70 -17.01
CA GLU A 224 -38.81 2.80 -16.24
C GLU A 224 -38.97 2.46 -14.77
N SER A 225 -39.07 3.50 -13.92
CA SER A 225 -39.19 3.37 -12.46
C SER A 225 -40.27 2.38 -11.98
N PRO A 226 -41.46 2.27 -12.60
CA PRO A 226 -42.49 1.32 -12.16
C PRO A 226 -42.09 -0.16 -12.23
N TYR A 227 -41.10 -0.50 -13.06
CA TYR A 227 -40.61 -1.87 -13.22
C TYR A 227 -39.44 -2.19 -12.29
N ILE A 228 -38.91 -1.20 -11.57
CA ILE A 228 -37.79 -1.38 -10.65
C ILE A 228 -38.30 -1.99 -9.34
N VAL A 229 -37.65 -3.08 -8.94
CA VAL A 229 -37.91 -3.81 -7.70
C VAL A 229 -36.59 -4.06 -6.94
N ASP A 230 -36.70 -4.53 -5.69
CA ASP A 230 -35.55 -4.73 -4.80
C ASP A 230 -34.79 -6.05 -5.05
N SER A 231 -35.34 -6.98 -5.84
CA SER A 231 -34.71 -8.27 -6.19
C SER A 231 -35.24 -8.83 -7.51
N GLY A 232 -34.47 -9.70 -8.16
CA GLY A 232 -34.83 -10.34 -9.43
C GLY A 232 -33.68 -10.27 -10.45
N VAL A 233 -34.00 -9.87 -11.68
CA VAL A 233 -33.03 -9.68 -12.76
C VAL A 233 -32.23 -8.41 -12.53
N ARG A 234 -30.92 -8.51 -12.44
CA ARG A 234 -30.02 -7.39 -12.11
C ARG A 234 -29.95 -6.37 -13.26
N LEU A 235 -30.29 -5.11 -12.97
CA LEU A 235 -30.18 -3.99 -13.91
C LEU A 235 -28.83 -3.26 -13.76
N ILE A 236 -27.92 -3.47 -14.71
CA ILE A 236 -26.67 -2.73 -14.83
C ILE A 236 -26.96 -1.34 -15.41
N GLN A 237 -26.66 -0.29 -14.66
CA GLN A 237 -26.94 1.09 -15.04
C GLN A 237 -25.70 1.76 -15.64
N THR A 238 -25.89 2.91 -16.31
CA THR A 238 -24.80 3.72 -16.88
C THR A 238 -23.73 4.13 -15.85
N GLY A 239 -24.10 4.25 -14.57
CA GLY A 239 -23.20 4.55 -13.46
C GLY A 239 -22.31 3.36 -13.04
N ASN A 240 -22.70 2.13 -13.40
CA ASN A 240 -21.90 0.94 -13.15
C ASN A 240 -20.75 0.77 -14.16
N ILE A 241 -20.76 1.52 -15.26
CA ILE A 241 -19.75 1.42 -16.32
C ILE A 241 -18.67 2.47 -16.07
N GLY A 242 -17.50 2.03 -15.64
CA GLY A 242 -16.29 2.85 -15.52
C GLY A 242 -15.42 2.82 -16.78
N VAL A 243 -14.32 3.56 -16.75
CA VAL A 243 -13.27 3.51 -17.79
C VAL A 243 -12.42 2.26 -17.56
N GLY A 244 -12.66 1.22 -18.34
CA GLY A 244 -11.93 -0.05 -18.29
C GLY A 244 -12.23 -0.93 -17.08
N HIS A 245 -13.20 -0.58 -16.23
CA HIS A 245 -13.56 -1.36 -15.05
C HIS A 245 -15.04 -1.24 -14.71
N PHE A 246 -15.61 -2.32 -14.19
CA PHE A 246 -16.96 -2.32 -13.65
C PHE A 246 -16.97 -1.64 -12.27
N LYS A 247 -17.99 -0.83 -12.00
CA LYS A 247 -18.21 -0.13 -10.74
C LYS A 247 -19.46 -0.68 -10.08
N GLU A 248 -19.30 -1.55 -9.10
CA GLU A 248 -20.45 -1.94 -8.28
C GLU A 248 -20.83 -0.78 -7.36
N ASN A 249 -22.11 -0.50 -7.26
CA ASN A 249 -22.67 0.50 -6.36
C ASN A 249 -23.53 -0.17 -5.29
N ASN A 250 -23.62 0.45 -4.11
CA ASN A 250 -24.44 -0.08 -3.01
C ASN A 250 -25.93 -0.09 -3.34
N ASN A 251 -26.37 0.79 -4.26
CA ASN A 251 -27.76 0.89 -4.70
C ASN A 251 -28.01 0.02 -5.93
N LYS A 252 -28.02 -1.29 -5.74
CA LYS A 252 -28.34 -2.27 -6.78
C LYS A 252 -29.82 -2.13 -7.17
N ARG A 253 -30.10 -2.24 -8.47
CA ARG A 253 -31.45 -2.24 -9.01
C ARG A 253 -31.76 -3.54 -9.73
N PHE A 254 -33.02 -3.93 -9.67
CA PHE A 254 -33.53 -5.14 -10.27
C PHE A 254 -34.86 -4.87 -10.98
N ILE A 255 -35.22 -5.77 -11.89
CA ILE A 255 -36.58 -5.92 -12.39
C ILE A 255 -37.07 -7.34 -12.07
N SER A 256 -38.39 -7.56 -12.05
CA SER A 256 -38.91 -8.92 -11.88
C SER A 256 -38.69 -9.76 -13.15
N GLU A 257 -38.71 -11.09 -12.99
CA GLU A 257 -38.69 -12.03 -14.12
C GLU A 257 -39.88 -11.81 -15.07
N SER A 258 -41.04 -11.42 -14.52
CA SER A 258 -42.21 -11.10 -15.33
C SER A 258 -42.00 -9.83 -16.17
N SER A 259 -41.39 -8.79 -15.62
CA SER A 259 -41.03 -7.58 -16.37
C SER A 259 -39.99 -7.85 -17.45
N PHE A 260 -39.01 -8.72 -17.16
CA PHE A 260 -38.01 -9.13 -18.15
C PHE A 260 -38.67 -9.74 -19.40
N ASN A 261 -39.62 -10.66 -19.19
CA ASN A 261 -40.35 -11.31 -20.29
C ASN A 261 -41.32 -10.34 -20.98
N LEU A 262 -42.06 -9.54 -20.21
CA LEU A 262 -43.04 -8.58 -20.72
C LEU A 262 -42.40 -7.53 -21.65
N LEU A 263 -41.24 -7.01 -21.26
CA LEU A 263 -40.51 -5.97 -22.00
C LEU A 263 -39.60 -6.55 -23.09
N ASN A 264 -39.52 -7.88 -23.21
CA ASN A 264 -38.62 -8.59 -24.11
C ASN A 264 -37.16 -8.08 -23.95
N CYS A 265 -36.69 -8.06 -22.71
CA CYS A 265 -35.37 -7.53 -22.35
C CYS A 265 -34.24 -8.39 -22.92
N LYS A 266 -33.07 -7.77 -23.10
CA LYS A 266 -31.89 -8.37 -23.72
C LYS A 266 -30.96 -8.75 -22.60
N GLU A 267 -30.81 -10.05 -22.41
CA GLU A 267 -29.90 -10.59 -21.42
C GLU A 267 -28.45 -10.26 -21.79
N ILE A 268 -27.71 -9.76 -20.79
CA ILE A 268 -26.27 -9.59 -20.84
C ILE A 268 -25.61 -10.70 -20.01
N PHE A 269 -24.43 -11.12 -20.43
CA PHE A 269 -23.68 -12.19 -19.80
C PHE A 269 -22.34 -11.68 -19.26
N GLY A 270 -21.80 -12.39 -18.26
CA GLY A 270 -20.44 -12.16 -17.81
C GLY A 270 -19.46 -12.28 -18.99
N GLY A 271 -18.62 -11.28 -19.18
CA GLY A 271 -17.72 -11.19 -20.33
C GLY A 271 -18.20 -10.32 -21.49
N ASP A 272 -19.46 -9.90 -21.53
CA ASP A 272 -19.93 -8.92 -22.52
C ASP A 272 -19.21 -7.57 -22.31
N ILE A 273 -18.89 -6.86 -23.38
CA ILE A 273 -18.36 -5.49 -23.29
C ILE A 273 -19.55 -4.52 -23.26
N LEU A 274 -19.66 -3.73 -22.19
CA LEU A 274 -20.70 -2.73 -22.03
C LEU A 274 -20.12 -1.34 -22.34
N ILE A 275 -20.58 -0.69 -23.40
CA ILE A 275 -20.13 0.63 -23.83
C ILE A 275 -21.20 1.67 -23.48
N CYS A 276 -20.88 2.56 -22.55
CA CYS A 276 -21.80 3.58 -22.11
C CYS A 276 -21.81 4.77 -23.08
N ARG A 277 -22.94 4.97 -23.76
CA ARG A 277 -23.11 6.05 -24.75
C ARG A 277 -23.45 7.41 -24.12
N LEU A 278 -23.61 7.46 -22.79
CA LEU A 278 -24.02 8.60 -21.97
C LEU A 278 -23.41 8.54 -20.55
N ALA A 279 -23.10 9.59 -19.80
CA ALA A 279 -22.66 10.93 -20.17
C ALA A 279 -21.11 10.92 -20.18
N GLU A 280 -20.44 12.01 -19.81
CA GLU A 280 -18.99 12.14 -19.87
C GLU A 280 -18.22 11.19 -18.91
N PRO A 281 -17.11 10.54 -19.35
CA PRO A 281 -16.70 10.42 -20.74
C PRO A 281 -17.64 9.47 -21.50
N ALA A 282 -18.23 9.97 -22.59
CA ALA A 282 -19.05 9.17 -23.48
C ALA A 282 -18.16 8.10 -24.14
N GLY A 283 -18.70 6.90 -24.36
CA GLY A 283 -17.95 5.77 -24.91
C GLY A 283 -17.11 5.01 -23.89
N ARG A 284 -17.12 5.36 -22.60
CA ARG A 284 -16.45 4.55 -21.57
C ARG A 284 -17.01 3.13 -21.56
N ALA A 285 -16.15 2.14 -21.36
CA ALA A 285 -16.55 0.76 -21.44
C ALA A 285 -15.93 -0.11 -20.35
N CYS A 286 -16.65 -1.15 -19.95
CA CYS A 286 -16.13 -2.20 -19.08
C CYS A 286 -16.60 -3.58 -19.54
N ILE A 287 -15.92 -4.61 -19.08
CA ILE A 287 -16.40 -5.99 -19.21
C ILE A 287 -17.44 -6.24 -18.12
N ALA A 288 -18.59 -6.81 -18.48
CA ALA A 288 -19.64 -7.19 -17.56
C ALA A 288 -19.12 -8.27 -16.60
N PRO A 289 -19.33 -8.11 -15.28
CA PRO A 289 -18.92 -9.11 -14.30
C PRO A 289 -19.76 -10.37 -14.41
N ASP A 290 -19.19 -11.50 -14.00
CA ASP A 290 -19.95 -12.74 -13.83
C ASP A 290 -20.58 -12.77 -12.43
N LEU A 291 -21.80 -12.21 -12.31
CA LEU A 291 -22.52 -12.12 -11.03
C LEU A 291 -23.29 -13.38 -10.66
N LYS A 292 -23.29 -14.42 -11.51
CA LYS A 292 -24.14 -15.62 -11.33
C LYS A 292 -25.65 -15.33 -11.19
N GLU A 293 -26.07 -14.18 -11.68
CA GLU A 293 -27.46 -13.71 -11.73
C GLU A 293 -27.80 -13.34 -13.17
N LYS A 294 -29.09 -13.41 -13.53
CA LYS A 294 -29.57 -12.88 -14.81
C LYS A 294 -29.39 -11.36 -14.81
N MET A 295 -28.84 -10.82 -15.88
CA MET A 295 -28.51 -9.39 -15.98
C MET A 295 -29.09 -8.76 -17.24
N ILE A 296 -29.44 -7.48 -17.13
CA ILE A 296 -29.79 -6.59 -18.24
C ILE A 296 -29.04 -5.27 -18.09
N THR A 297 -29.08 -4.43 -19.13
CA THR A 297 -28.52 -3.06 -19.06
C THR A 297 -29.47 -2.04 -19.64
N SER A 298 -29.23 -0.76 -19.36
CA SER A 298 -30.05 0.34 -19.88
C SER A 298 -29.82 0.59 -21.38
N VAL A 299 -30.83 1.15 -22.05
CA VAL A 299 -30.81 1.57 -23.47
C VAL A 299 -29.61 2.44 -23.88
N ASP A 300 -29.05 3.21 -22.94
CA ASP A 300 -27.87 4.07 -23.15
C ASP A 300 -26.55 3.29 -23.12
N VAL A 301 -26.60 1.98 -23.00
CA VAL A 301 -25.46 1.09 -22.99
C VAL A 301 -25.56 0.17 -24.19
N THR A 302 -24.54 0.19 -25.03
CA THR A 302 -24.37 -0.78 -26.10
C THR A 302 -23.71 -2.04 -25.54
N ILE A 303 -24.37 -3.18 -25.76
CA ILE A 303 -23.87 -4.52 -25.51
C ILE A 303 -23.05 -4.92 -26.74
N PHE A 304 -21.75 -5.11 -26.53
CA PHE A 304 -20.78 -5.44 -27.56
C PHE A 304 -20.13 -6.79 -27.28
N ARG A 305 -20.27 -7.70 -28.25
CA ARG A 305 -19.74 -9.07 -28.22
C ARG A 305 -18.82 -9.26 -29.41
N PRO A 306 -17.50 -9.05 -29.26
CA PRO A 306 -16.56 -9.28 -30.35
C PRO A 306 -16.59 -10.75 -30.80
N LEU A 307 -16.28 -11.01 -32.07
CA LEU A 307 -16.05 -12.36 -32.60
C LEU A 307 -14.87 -13.00 -31.87
N GLU A 308 -15.14 -13.75 -30.79
CA GLU A 308 -14.09 -14.31 -29.94
C GLU A 308 -13.14 -15.27 -30.67
N SER A 309 -13.50 -15.80 -31.85
CA SER A 309 -12.58 -16.58 -32.68
C SER A 309 -11.43 -15.75 -33.26
N LEU A 310 -11.60 -14.44 -33.41
CA LEU A 310 -10.64 -13.52 -34.05
C LEU A 310 -10.12 -12.43 -33.11
N TYR A 311 -10.90 -12.08 -32.08
CA TYR A 311 -10.59 -10.93 -31.24
C TYR A 311 -10.55 -11.30 -29.76
N ASP A 312 -9.55 -10.79 -29.07
CA ASP A 312 -9.45 -10.89 -27.61
C ASP A 312 -10.24 -9.76 -26.95
N LYS A 313 -11.30 -10.10 -26.20
CA LYS A 313 -12.18 -9.09 -25.58
C LYS A 313 -11.47 -8.19 -24.56
N TYR A 314 -10.44 -8.68 -23.88
CA TYR A 314 -9.68 -7.87 -22.92
C TYR A 314 -8.80 -6.85 -23.67
N PHE A 315 -8.16 -7.28 -24.76
CA PHE A 315 -7.45 -6.36 -25.65
C PHE A 315 -8.36 -5.26 -26.19
N ILE A 316 -9.52 -5.65 -26.72
CA ILE A 316 -10.53 -4.72 -27.22
C ILE A 316 -10.97 -3.75 -26.11
N SER A 317 -11.25 -4.26 -24.91
CA SER A 317 -11.62 -3.45 -23.75
C SER A 317 -10.55 -2.42 -23.39
N TYR A 318 -9.26 -2.77 -23.47
CA TYR A 318 -8.17 -1.81 -23.25
C TYR A 318 -8.13 -0.71 -24.32
N ILE A 319 -8.27 -1.06 -25.60
CA ILE A 319 -8.21 -0.08 -26.70
C ILE A 319 -9.37 0.91 -26.66
N ILE A 320 -10.59 0.43 -26.41
CA ILE A 320 -11.80 1.28 -26.33
C ILE A 320 -11.90 2.07 -25.00
N ASN A 321 -10.81 2.19 -24.26
CA ASN A 321 -10.69 3.05 -23.09
C ASN A 321 -9.41 3.92 -23.14
N THR A 322 -8.80 4.06 -24.32
CA THR A 322 -7.64 4.93 -24.54
C THR A 322 -8.04 6.37 -24.82
N ASP A 323 -7.11 7.32 -24.65
CA ASP A 323 -7.35 8.73 -24.99
C ASP A 323 -7.70 8.93 -26.46
N LYS A 324 -7.12 8.11 -27.36
CA LYS A 324 -7.45 8.13 -28.80
C LYS A 324 -8.93 7.77 -29.00
N TRP A 325 -9.39 6.69 -28.36
CA TRP A 325 -10.80 6.30 -28.41
C TRP A 325 -11.72 7.44 -27.95
N PHE A 326 -11.43 8.05 -26.80
CA PHE A 326 -12.28 9.14 -26.30
C PHE A 326 -12.30 10.36 -27.21
N LYS A 327 -11.18 10.69 -27.86
CA LYS A 327 -11.14 11.75 -28.89
C LYS A 327 -12.02 11.40 -30.09
N ASP A 328 -11.88 10.19 -30.62
CA ASP A 328 -12.67 9.71 -31.77
C ASP A 328 -14.18 9.70 -31.44
N ILE A 329 -14.55 9.35 -30.19
CA ILE A 329 -15.94 9.40 -29.72
C ILE A 329 -16.44 10.84 -29.59
N ALA A 330 -15.65 11.73 -28.99
CA ALA A 330 -16.03 13.12 -28.78
C ALA A 330 -16.36 13.84 -30.10
N GLU A 331 -15.59 13.60 -31.16
CA GLU A 331 -15.83 14.13 -32.51
C GLU A 331 -17.17 13.65 -33.13
N ARG A 332 -17.71 12.53 -32.65
CA ARG A 332 -18.95 11.91 -33.16
C ARG A 332 -20.15 12.14 -32.25
N CYS A 333 -19.92 12.62 -31.03
CA CYS A 333 -20.96 12.97 -30.09
C CYS A 333 -21.80 14.16 -30.58
N GLY A 334 -23.05 14.20 -30.12
CA GLY A 334 -23.94 15.36 -30.28
C GLY A 334 -24.69 15.66 -28.98
N GLY A 335 -25.38 16.81 -28.97
CA GLY A 335 -26.17 17.29 -27.83
C GLY A 335 -25.47 18.39 -27.03
N THR A 336 -26.24 19.37 -26.56
CA THR A 336 -25.74 20.57 -25.84
C THR A 336 -25.68 20.39 -24.33
N THR A 337 -26.61 19.63 -23.72
CA THR A 337 -26.69 19.45 -22.25
C THR A 337 -26.03 18.15 -21.75
N ARG A 338 -26.10 17.06 -22.53
CA ARG A 338 -25.43 15.79 -22.24
C ARG A 338 -24.88 15.23 -23.55
N THR A 339 -23.57 15.08 -23.62
CA THR A 339 -22.87 14.44 -24.75
C THR A 339 -23.31 12.98 -24.86
N ARG A 340 -23.83 12.61 -26.04
CA ARG A 340 -24.25 11.25 -26.36
C ARG A 340 -23.74 10.87 -27.75
N ILE A 341 -23.31 9.62 -27.91
CA ILE A 341 -23.04 9.02 -29.23
C ILE A 341 -24.19 8.09 -29.63
N ALA A 342 -24.67 8.20 -30.87
CA ALA A 342 -25.65 7.25 -31.42
C ALA A 342 -24.98 5.89 -31.69
N ARG A 343 -25.67 4.76 -31.48
CA ARG A 343 -25.11 3.42 -31.73
C ARG A 343 -24.59 3.25 -33.17
N SER A 344 -25.32 3.78 -34.16
CA SER A 344 -24.89 3.75 -35.57
C SER A 344 -23.56 4.49 -35.79
N LYS A 345 -23.33 5.64 -35.13
CA LYS A 345 -22.04 6.35 -35.18
C LYS A 345 -20.96 5.65 -34.37
N LEU A 346 -21.31 4.98 -33.27
CA LEU A 346 -20.39 4.18 -32.47
C LEU A 346 -19.84 3.00 -33.29
N GLY A 347 -20.70 2.34 -34.07
CA GLY A 347 -20.32 1.21 -34.92
C GLY A 347 -19.30 1.56 -36.01
N THR A 348 -19.25 2.82 -36.47
CA THR A 348 -18.32 3.28 -37.52
C THR A 348 -16.95 3.73 -36.98
N VAL A 349 -16.76 3.75 -35.66
CA VAL A 349 -15.44 4.05 -35.07
C VAL A 349 -14.45 2.98 -35.50
N LYS A 350 -13.30 3.43 -36.01
CA LYS A 350 -12.24 2.56 -36.52
C LYS A 350 -11.21 2.31 -35.44
N LEU A 351 -10.84 1.05 -35.26
CA LEU A 351 -9.76 0.61 -34.38
C LEU A 351 -8.61 0.05 -35.22
N ILE A 352 -7.39 0.28 -34.77
CA ILE A 352 -6.18 -0.33 -35.33
C ILE A 352 -5.75 -1.44 -34.37
N LEU A 353 -5.76 -2.68 -34.83
CA LEU A 353 -5.57 -3.87 -33.98
C LEU A 353 -4.56 -4.85 -34.62
N PRO A 354 -3.83 -5.67 -33.85
CA PRO A 354 -3.10 -6.80 -34.40
C PRO A 354 -4.00 -7.72 -35.24
N SER A 355 -3.53 -8.15 -36.41
CA SER A 355 -4.27 -9.09 -37.27
C SER A 355 -4.46 -10.47 -36.63
N THR A 356 -3.62 -10.85 -35.67
CA THR A 356 -3.66 -12.14 -35.00
C THR A 356 -4.25 -12.01 -33.60
N LYS A 357 -5.12 -12.95 -33.23
CA LYS A 357 -5.70 -13.01 -31.88
C LYS A 357 -4.62 -13.28 -30.83
N GLU A 358 -3.60 -14.04 -31.20
CA GLU A 358 -2.49 -14.44 -30.32
C GLU A 358 -1.72 -13.21 -29.81
N GLU A 359 -1.46 -12.22 -30.68
CA GLU A 359 -0.82 -10.98 -30.24
C GLU A 359 -1.73 -10.15 -29.34
N GLN A 360 -3.02 -10.06 -29.70
CA GLN A 360 -4.02 -9.36 -28.87
C GLN A 360 -4.07 -9.94 -27.46
N THR A 361 -4.17 -11.27 -27.35
CA THR A 361 -4.18 -12.00 -26.07
C THR A 361 -2.86 -11.80 -25.30
N ALA A 362 -1.70 -11.85 -25.97
CA ALA A 362 -0.42 -11.63 -25.31
C ALA A 362 -0.30 -10.21 -24.71
N ILE A 363 -0.74 -9.18 -25.45
CA ILE A 363 -0.76 -7.80 -24.94
C ILE A 363 -1.77 -7.66 -23.80
N ALA A 364 -2.98 -8.20 -23.97
CA ALA A 364 -4.03 -8.16 -22.95
C ALA A 364 -3.61 -8.82 -21.64
N GLN A 365 -2.91 -9.96 -21.71
CA GLN A 365 -2.41 -10.68 -20.55
C GLN A 365 -1.40 -9.83 -19.77
N ILE A 366 -0.44 -9.20 -20.45
CA ILE A 366 0.56 -8.32 -19.81
C ILE A 366 -0.13 -7.17 -19.06
N LEU A 367 -1.09 -6.51 -19.70
CA LEU A 367 -1.81 -5.39 -19.08
C LEU A 367 -2.71 -5.83 -17.93
N THR A 368 -3.29 -7.03 -18.05
CA THR A 368 -4.13 -7.66 -17.01
C THR A 368 -3.29 -8.05 -15.81
N ASP A 369 -2.11 -8.65 -16.01
CA ASP A 369 -1.17 -8.98 -14.94
C ASP A 369 -0.71 -7.73 -14.19
N MET A 370 -0.40 -6.65 -14.90
CA MET A 370 -0.08 -5.35 -14.29
C MET A 370 -1.26 -4.80 -13.48
N ASN A 371 -2.49 -4.96 -13.98
CA ASN A 371 -3.69 -4.51 -13.27
C ASN A 371 -3.92 -5.33 -11.98
N ASN A 372 -3.76 -6.65 -12.06
CA ASN A 372 -3.90 -7.55 -10.93
C ASN A 372 -2.87 -7.23 -9.83
N GLU A 373 -1.63 -6.91 -10.21
CA GLU A 373 -0.60 -6.48 -9.24
C GLU A 373 -0.99 -5.17 -8.54
N ILE A 374 -1.52 -4.19 -9.29
CA ILE A 374 -2.01 -2.93 -8.71
C ILE A 374 -3.17 -3.19 -7.74
N GLU A 375 -4.15 -4.00 -8.14
CA GLU A 375 -5.31 -4.33 -7.29
C GLU A 375 -4.89 -5.03 -6.00
N GLN A 376 -3.93 -5.95 -6.05
CA GLN A 376 -3.38 -6.61 -4.86
C GLN A 376 -2.71 -5.60 -3.91
N LEU A 377 -1.95 -4.64 -4.44
CA LEU A 377 -1.34 -3.59 -3.64
C LEU A 377 -2.38 -2.66 -3.02
N GLU A 378 -3.43 -2.30 -3.76
CA GLU A 378 -4.54 -1.49 -3.28
C GLU A 378 -5.29 -2.20 -2.15
N LYS A 379 -5.63 -3.48 -2.31
CA LYS A 379 -6.22 -4.31 -1.24
C LYS A 379 -5.32 -4.38 0.00
N LYS A 380 -4.01 -4.53 -0.19
CA LYS A 380 -3.03 -4.54 0.91
C LYS A 380 -3.02 -3.20 1.66
N ARG A 381 -2.97 -2.08 0.94
CA ARG A 381 -3.07 -0.73 1.54
C ARG A 381 -4.37 -0.56 2.31
N ASP A 382 -5.50 -0.94 1.74
CA ASP A 382 -6.81 -0.76 2.36
C ASP A 382 -6.94 -1.59 3.65
N LYS A 383 -6.37 -2.80 3.66
CA LYS A 383 -6.22 -3.60 4.89
C LYS A 383 -5.41 -2.86 5.96
N TYR A 384 -4.28 -2.24 5.61
CA TYR A 384 -3.48 -1.49 6.59
C TYR A 384 -4.15 -0.20 7.06
N LEU A 385 -4.96 0.45 6.22
CA LEU A 385 -5.82 1.56 6.67
C LEU A 385 -6.83 1.11 7.72
N GLN A 386 -7.45 -0.07 7.55
CA GLN A 386 -8.34 -0.65 8.55
C GLN A 386 -7.59 -1.04 9.83
N ILE A 387 -6.42 -1.66 9.72
CA ILE A 387 -5.57 -2.00 10.87
C ILE A 387 -5.19 -0.74 11.63
N LYS A 388 -4.76 0.33 10.94
CA LYS A 388 -4.44 1.62 11.56
C LYS A 388 -5.62 2.16 12.36
N SER A 389 -6.82 2.16 11.77
CA SER A 389 -8.04 2.61 12.44
C SER A 389 -8.32 1.79 13.71
N GLY A 390 -8.22 0.46 13.62
CA GLY A 390 -8.37 -0.43 14.78
C GLY A 390 -7.31 -0.18 15.85
N MET A 391 -6.05 0.01 15.47
CA MET A 391 -4.96 0.32 16.40
C MET A 391 -5.16 1.66 17.09
N MET A 392 -5.58 2.70 16.37
CA MET A 392 -5.92 3.98 16.99
C MET A 392 -7.01 3.82 18.04
N GLN A 393 -8.08 3.07 17.74
CA GLN A 393 -9.17 2.82 18.69
C GLN A 393 -8.70 2.09 19.95
N GLN A 394 -7.79 1.12 19.82
CA GLN A 394 -7.31 0.31 20.93
C GLN A 394 -6.21 1.00 21.76
N LEU A 395 -5.24 1.62 21.09
CA LEU A 395 -4.03 2.19 21.70
C LEU A 395 -4.30 3.55 22.34
N LEU A 396 -5.05 4.44 21.67
CA LEU A 396 -5.32 5.79 22.19
C LEU A 396 -6.33 5.81 23.33
N THR A 397 -6.95 4.67 23.65
CA THR A 397 -7.90 4.51 24.76
C THR A 397 -7.37 3.62 25.89
N GLY A 398 -6.17 3.06 25.74
CA GLY A 398 -5.57 2.15 26.73
C GLY A 398 -6.27 0.79 26.84
N GLN A 399 -7.13 0.44 25.87
CA GLN A 399 -7.71 -0.91 25.78
C GLN A 399 -6.62 -1.97 25.51
N ILE A 400 -5.65 -1.62 24.67
CA ILE A 400 -4.37 -2.32 24.54
C ILE A 400 -3.29 -1.38 25.06
N ARG A 401 -2.43 -1.91 25.93
CA ARG A 401 -1.31 -1.17 26.53
C ARG A 401 -0.02 -1.53 25.83
N LEU A 402 0.81 -0.53 25.54
CA LEU A 402 2.19 -0.72 25.09
C LEU A 402 3.11 -0.40 26.25
N MET A 403 3.04 -1.22 27.30
CA MET A 403 3.99 -1.14 28.40
C MET A 403 5.27 -1.83 27.95
N ASN A 404 6.39 -1.11 27.99
CA ASN A 404 7.71 -1.72 27.77
C ASN A 404 7.78 -3.06 28.50
N THR A 405 8.14 -4.11 27.77
CA THR A 405 8.48 -5.45 28.26
C THR A 405 9.53 -5.35 29.37
N THR A 406 9.06 -5.11 30.58
CA THR A 406 9.86 -5.08 31.81
C THR A 406 9.18 -6.04 32.77
N SER A 407 9.12 -7.30 32.37
CA SER A 407 8.81 -8.43 33.25
C SER A 407 9.59 -9.66 32.79
N CYS A 408 10.91 -9.56 32.80
CA CYS A 408 11.81 -10.69 33.05
C CYS A 408 13.12 -10.17 33.66
N SER A 409 13.14 -10.28 35.00
CA SER A 409 14.28 -10.34 35.95
C SER A 409 15.36 -9.26 35.92
N GLU A 410 15.30 -8.41 36.95
CA GLU A 410 16.38 -8.00 37.85
C GLU A 410 17.83 -8.28 37.41
N THR A 411 18.62 -7.24 37.17
CA THR A 411 19.84 -6.94 37.95
C THR A 411 20.51 -5.63 37.52
N GLN A 412 20.71 -4.78 38.53
CA GLN A 412 21.73 -3.72 38.71
C GLN A 412 21.83 -2.57 37.70
N GLU A 413 21.48 -1.39 38.24
CA GLU A 413 21.83 -0.06 37.76
C GLU A 413 23.33 0.06 37.45
N VAL A 414 23.65 0.54 36.24
CA VAL A 414 24.89 1.29 35.99
C VAL A 414 24.53 2.53 35.17
N GLU A 415 24.92 3.67 35.71
CA GLU A 415 24.72 5.02 35.18
C GLU A 415 25.05 5.15 33.69
N ILE A 416 24.10 5.63 32.89
CA ILE A 416 24.38 6.12 31.53
C ILE A 416 24.38 7.64 31.58
N LYS A 417 25.59 8.20 31.49
CA LYS A 417 25.83 9.63 31.27
C LYS A 417 25.19 10.06 29.96
N ASN A 418 24.42 11.14 30.03
CA ASN A 418 23.89 11.89 28.90
C ASN A 418 24.97 12.16 27.84
N TYR A 419 24.69 11.76 26.59
CA TYR A 419 25.27 12.44 25.43
C TYR A 419 24.16 12.82 24.44
N SER A 420 24.18 14.11 24.14
CA SER A 420 23.35 14.91 23.25
C SER A 420 23.03 14.26 21.89
N THR A 421 21.78 14.37 21.47
CA THR A 421 21.31 14.11 20.11
C THR A 421 21.62 15.30 19.21
N ASP A 422 22.74 15.23 18.49
CA ASP A 422 22.99 16.09 17.33
C ASP A 422 22.60 15.38 16.02
N ASN A 423 21.75 16.05 15.25
CA ASN A 423 21.50 15.95 13.81
C ASN A 423 22.27 14.86 13.02
N LYS A 424 21.59 13.81 12.53
CA LYS A 424 22.09 13.02 11.39
C LYS A 424 21.01 12.74 10.33
N LYS A 425 21.41 12.97 9.07
CA LYS A 425 20.67 12.75 7.81
C LYS A 425 20.06 11.33 7.75
N LYS A 426 18.82 11.22 7.28
CA LYS A 426 18.17 9.94 6.98
C LYS A 426 18.97 9.19 5.89
N HIS A 427 19.51 8.02 6.23
CA HIS A 427 20.36 7.21 5.34
C HIS A 427 19.53 6.48 4.25
N SER A 428 20.19 6.04 3.18
CA SER A 428 19.52 5.36 2.06
C SER A 428 19.38 3.86 2.33
N LYS A 429 18.33 3.22 1.80
CA LYS A 429 18.12 1.75 1.92
C LYS A 429 19.32 0.91 1.45
N GLN A 430 20.13 1.41 0.52
CA GLN A 430 21.34 0.73 0.06
C GLN A 430 22.48 0.82 1.09
N PHE A 431 22.54 1.91 1.84
CA PHE A 431 23.48 2.09 2.94
C PHE A 431 23.08 1.24 4.15
N ASP A 432 21.78 1.18 4.46
CA ASP A 432 21.23 0.31 5.51
C ASP A 432 21.61 -1.16 5.25
N GLU A 433 21.40 -1.64 4.03
CA GLU A 433 21.81 -3.00 3.62
C GLU A 433 23.35 -3.17 3.67
N ALA A 434 24.13 -2.15 3.30
CA ALA A 434 25.59 -2.22 3.37
C ALA A 434 26.07 -2.39 4.82
N VAL A 435 25.38 -1.75 5.76
CA VAL A 435 25.63 -1.90 7.20
C VAL A 435 25.29 -3.31 7.68
N ILE A 436 24.14 -3.88 7.30
CA ILE A 436 23.80 -5.29 7.61
C ILE A 436 24.88 -6.24 7.08
N VAL A 437 25.25 -6.10 5.81
CA VAL A 437 26.24 -6.99 5.18
C VAL A 437 27.60 -6.87 5.88
N SER A 438 28.03 -5.65 6.20
CA SER A 438 29.29 -5.40 6.91
C SER A 438 29.27 -6.00 8.30
N PHE A 439 28.19 -5.80 9.06
CA PHE A 439 28.02 -6.41 10.38
C PHE A 439 28.07 -7.94 10.32
N LEU A 440 27.43 -8.55 9.32
CA LEU A 440 27.49 -10.00 9.14
C LEU A 440 28.91 -10.47 8.81
N ILE A 441 29.67 -9.71 8.02
CA ILE A 441 31.07 -10.02 7.70
C ILE A 441 31.95 -9.90 8.94
N ASP A 442 31.74 -8.90 9.80
CA ASP A 442 32.42 -8.80 11.10
C ASP A 442 32.11 -10.02 11.99
N LYS A 443 30.83 -10.39 12.10
CA LYS A 443 30.42 -11.46 13.01
C LYS A 443 30.77 -12.85 12.52
N PHE A 444 30.62 -13.13 11.23
CA PHE A 444 30.71 -14.49 10.68
C PHE A 444 31.91 -14.69 9.76
N GLY A 445 32.64 -13.63 9.42
CA GLY A 445 33.81 -13.68 8.56
C GLY A 445 35.09 -13.32 9.32
N SER A 446 36.21 -13.76 8.78
CA SER A 446 37.55 -13.35 9.19
C SER A 446 38.50 -13.43 7.99
N THR A 447 39.74 -12.97 8.15
CA THR A 447 40.76 -13.08 7.10
C THR A 447 41.10 -14.54 6.77
N THR A 448 41.00 -15.45 7.75
CA THR A 448 41.26 -16.89 7.59
C THR A 448 40.03 -17.68 7.17
N GLU A 449 38.84 -17.23 7.56
CA GLU A 449 37.55 -17.83 7.20
C GLU A 449 36.61 -16.75 6.63
N PRO A 450 36.75 -16.41 5.34
CA PRO A 450 35.95 -15.37 4.70
C PRO A 450 34.47 -15.74 4.62
N LEU A 451 33.57 -14.78 4.86
CA LEU A 451 32.14 -15.03 4.78
C LEU A 451 31.72 -15.13 3.31
N SER A 452 31.11 -16.24 2.90
CA SER A 452 30.66 -16.38 1.51
C SER A 452 29.40 -15.56 1.21
N ARG A 453 29.22 -15.17 -0.07
CA ARG A 453 27.96 -14.53 -0.52
C ARG A 453 26.72 -15.37 -0.19
N PHE A 454 26.86 -16.68 -0.36
CA PHE A 454 25.79 -17.62 -0.08
C PHE A 454 25.33 -17.51 1.38
N MET A 455 26.26 -17.39 2.33
CA MET A 455 25.97 -17.28 3.76
C MET A 455 25.33 -15.94 4.13
N TYR A 456 25.98 -14.80 3.80
CA TYR A 456 25.46 -13.51 4.26
C TYR A 456 24.07 -13.22 3.66
N THR A 457 23.75 -13.71 2.45
CA THR A 457 22.41 -13.49 1.88
C THR A 457 21.31 -14.20 2.67
N LYS A 458 21.61 -15.33 3.33
CA LYS A 458 20.65 -16.05 4.19
C LYS A 458 20.58 -15.41 5.57
N LEU A 459 21.71 -14.99 6.11
CA LEU A 459 21.75 -14.30 7.40
C LEU A 459 21.08 -12.92 7.31
N SER A 460 21.30 -12.17 6.22
CA SER A 460 20.58 -10.91 5.94
C SER A 460 19.09 -11.15 5.81
N TYR A 461 18.67 -12.22 5.09
CA TYR A 461 17.26 -12.63 5.03
C TYR A 461 16.67 -12.82 6.44
N PHE A 462 17.39 -13.48 7.34
CA PHE A 462 16.92 -13.72 8.71
C PHE A 462 16.87 -12.45 9.56
N ILE A 463 17.83 -11.53 9.40
CA ILE A 463 17.79 -10.20 10.06
C ILE A 463 16.53 -9.46 9.61
N HIS A 464 16.28 -9.35 8.31
CA HIS A 464 15.05 -8.72 7.81
C HIS A 464 13.79 -9.47 8.26
N ARG A 465 13.83 -10.81 8.29
CA ARG A 465 12.69 -11.61 8.76
C ARG A 465 12.38 -11.36 10.23
N LYS A 466 13.41 -11.15 11.06
CA LYS A 466 13.30 -10.91 12.51
C LYS A 466 12.97 -9.46 12.85
N HIS A 467 13.59 -8.51 12.15
CA HIS A 467 13.45 -7.07 12.40
C HIS A 467 12.22 -6.49 11.71
N ASP A 468 12.02 -6.77 10.41
CA ASP A 468 11.00 -6.10 9.60
C ASP A 468 9.67 -6.87 9.54
N CYS A 469 9.63 -8.10 10.05
CA CYS A 469 8.52 -9.06 9.99
C CYS A 469 8.03 -9.45 8.57
N VAL A 470 8.34 -8.66 7.54
CA VAL A 470 8.00 -8.88 6.14
C VAL A 470 9.24 -8.67 5.28
N VAL A 471 9.65 -9.73 4.59
CA VAL A 471 10.83 -9.67 3.73
C VAL A 471 10.43 -9.19 2.33
N VAL A 472 10.38 -7.86 2.16
CA VAL A 472 10.18 -7.22 0.84
C VAL A 472 11.52 -7.24 0.06
N ASP A 473 11.48 -7.39 -1.27
CA ASP A 473 12.64 -7.43 -2.19
C ASP A 473 13.42 -8.76 -2.33
N TYR A 474 13.21 -9.77 -1.47
CA TYR A 474 13.86 -11.07 -1.62
C TYR A 474 13.17 -11.94 -2.69
N LYS A 475 13.95 -12.50 -3.62
CA LYS A 475 13.43 -13.31 -4.73
C LYS A 475 13.80 -14.79 -4.57
N LYS A 476 12.93 -15.65 -5.10
CA LYS A 476 13.07 -17.11 -5.10
C LYS A 476 14.08 -17.55 -6.17
N PHE A 477 15.33 -17.79 -5.78
CA PHE A 477 16.39 -18.27 -6.68
C PHE A 477 16.85 -19.69 -6.32
N ALA A 478 17.61 -20.33 -7.23
CA ALA A 478 18.08 -21.70 -7.04
C ALA A 478 18.87 -21.90 -5.72
N ALA A 479 19.64 -20.90 -5.30
CA ALA A 479 20.38 -20.87 -4.05
C ALA A 479 19.52 -20.49 -2.82
N GLY A 480 18.19 -20.50 -2.93
CA GLY A 480 17.27 -20.03 -1.90
C GLY A 480 16.94 -18.54 -2.03
N PRO A 481 16.25 -17.95 -1.05
CA PRO A 481 15.86 -16.54 -1.10
C PRO A 481 17.08 -15.62 -0.95
N TYR A 482 17.17 -14.60 -1.80
CA TYR A 482 18.11 -13.48 -1.63
C TYR A 482 17.63 -12.25 -2.40
N ASN A 483 18.06 -11.06 -1.97
CA ASN A 483 17.80 -9.80 -2.67
C ASN A 483 18.89 -9.55 -3.75
N PRO A 484 18.55 -9.53 -5.06
CA PRO A 484 19.55 -9.30 -6.10
C PRO A 484 20.11 -7.87 -6.11
N LYS A 485 19.39 -6.90 -5.51
CA LYS A 485 19.87 -5.51 -5.39
C LYS A 485 21.05 -5.38 -4.43
N SER A 486 21.22 -6.31 -3.48
CA SER A 486 22.40 -6.31 -2.59
C SER A 486 23.70 -6.46 -3.40
N ARG A 487 23.64 -7.12 -4.56
CA ARG A 487 24.76 -7.27 -5.52
C ARG A 487 24.77 -6.21 -6.61
N TYR A 488 23.67 -6.07 -7.36
CA TYR A 488 23.61 -5.22 -8.57
C TYR A 488 23.16 -3.77 -8.30
N GLY A 489 22.90 -3.44 -7.05
CA GLY A 489 22.20 -2.22 -6.66
C GLY A 489 22.85 -1.43 -5.52
N GLY A 490 24.15 -1.57 -5.26
CA GLY A 490 24.90 -0.61 -4.43
C GLY A 490 25.51 -1.11 -3.11
N PRO A 491 24.90 -1.99 -2.30
CA PRO A 491 25.37 -2.26 -0.93
C PRO A 491 26.79 -2.85 -0.84
N GLU A 492 27.12 -3.86 -1.65
CA GLU A 492 28.48 -4.41 -1.71
C GLU A 492 29.52 -3.35 -2.13
N LYS A 493 29.14 -2.47 -3.05
CA LYS A 493 29.99 -1.37 -3.52
C LYS A 493 30.18 -0.32 -2.42
N ILE A 494 29.11 0.06 -1.73
CA ILE A 494 29.13 1.00 -0.61
C ILE A 494 30.03 0.47 0.51
N GLY A 495 29.88 -0.79 0.90
CA GLY A 495 30.71 -1.39 1.95
C GLY A 495 32.20 -1.39 1.60
N LYS A 496 32.52 -1.66 0.33
CA LYS A 496 33.89 -1.56 -0.18
C LYS A 496 34.42 -0.12 -0.20
N GLU A 497 33.64 0.83 -0.71
CA GLU A 497 34.02 2.25 -0.80
C GLU A 497 34.23 2.90 0.57
N ASN A 498 33.48 2.47 1.59
CA ASN A 498 33.66 2.93 2.98
C ASN A 498 34.77 2.16 3.73
N GLY A 499 35.41 1.16 3.10
CA GLY A 499 36.48 0.37 3.69
C GLY A 499 36.01 -0.55 4.83
N TYR A 500 34.75 -0.98 4.80
CA TYR A 500 34.18 -1.92 5.76
C TYR A 500 34.64 -3.36 5.48
N PHE A 501 34.69 -3.75 4.20
CA PHE A 501 35.15 -5.08 3.81
C PHE A 501 35.71 -5.07 2.39
N ASP A 502 36.39 -6.16 2.01
CA ASP A 502 36.86 -6.38 0.64
C ASP A 502 36.43 -7.77 0.12
N LEU A 503 36.45 -7.92 -1.21
CA LEU A 503 36.13 -9.17 -1.88
C LEU A 503 37.41 -9.95 -2.21
N ILE A 504 37.44 -11.22 -1.81
CA ILE A 504 38.44 -12.19 -2.21
C ILE A 504 37.79 -13.38 -2.92
N LYS A 505 38.62 -14.20 -3.56
CA LYS A 505 38.19 -15.50 -4.10
C LYS A 505 38.46 -16.58 -3.06
N ASP A 506 37.44 -17.37 -2.75
CA ASP A 506 37.63 -18.57 -1.93
C ASP A 506 38.39 -19.66 -2.71
N ALA A 507 38.72 -20.76 -2.04
CA ALA A 507 39.44 -21.89 -2.65
C ALA A 507 38.73 -22.52 -3.87
N LYS A 508 37.45 -22.22 -4.09
CA LYS A 508 36.62 -22.70 -5.19
C LYS A 508 36.35 -21.62 -6.25
N GLY A 509 36.95 -20.44 -6.13
CA GLY A 509 36.82 -19.32 -7.07
C GLY A 509 35.55 -18.48 -6.89
N TYR A 510 34.77 -18.69 -5.82
CA TYR A 510 33.60 -17.88 -5.50
C TYR A 510 33.98 -16.64 -4.71
N ASP A 511 33.18 -15.57 -4.82
CA ASP A 511 33.42 -14.37 -4.02
C ASP A 511 33.11 -14.64 -2.55
N ALA A 512 34.05 -14.25 -1.69
CA ALA A 512 33.91 -14.21 -0.26
C ALA A 512 34.42 -12.87 0.29
N PHE A 513 33.98 -12.53 1.49
CA PHE A 513 34.14 -11.21 2.05
C PHE A 513 35.00 -11.26 3.30
N VAL A 514 35.98 -10.36 3.38
CA VAL A 514 36.89 -10.23 4.51
C VAL A 514 36.73 -8.86 5.16
N PRO A 515 36.71 -8.78 6.49
CA PRO A 515 36.61 -7.51 7.18
C PRO A 515 37.81 -6.60 6.90
N GLN A 516 37.59 -5.29 6.89
CA GLN A 516 38.61 -4.26 6.70
C GLN A 516 38.63 -3.28 7.87
N LYS A 517 39.63 -2.38 7.89
CA LYS A 517 39.94 -1.50 9.02
C LYS A 517 38.75 -0.66 9.54
N ASN A 518 37.79 -0.28 8.69
CA ASN A 518 36.68 0.57 9.10
C ASN A 518 35.42 -0.22 9.45
N ILE A 519 35.46 -1.56 9.48
CA ILE A 519 34.25 -2.37 9.68
C ILE A 519 33.53 -2.08 11.00
N GLN A 520 34.27 -1.67 12.03
CA GLN A 520 33.70 -1.32 13.33
C GLN A 520 32.72 -0.15 13.23
N GLU A 521 32.91 0.80 12.30
CA GLU A 521 31.96 1.88 12.06
C GLU A 521 30.60 1.34 11.59
N ALA A 522 30.61 0.32 10.73
CA ALA A 522 29.39 -0.35 10.30
C ALA A 522 28.77 -1.20 11.43
N VAL A 523 29.57 -1.80 12.30
CA VAL A 523 29.07 -2.49 13.50
C VAL A 523 28.38 -1.50 14.43
N ASP A 524 28.96 -0.32 14.64
CA ASP A 524 28.38 0.72 15.48
C ASP A 524 27.07 1.24 14.88
N TYR A 525 27.02 1.47 13.55
CA TYR A 525 25.76 1.78 12.86
C TYR A 525 24.74 0.65 13.03
N PHE A 526 25.16 -0.60 12.91
CA PHE A 526 24.26 -1.74 13.07
C PHE A 526 23.67 -1.79 14.49
N THR A 527 24.51 -1.68 15.52
CA THR A 527 24.07 -1.66 16.92
C THR A 527 23.14 -0.48 17.18
N GLN A 528 23.43 0.69 16.59
CA GLN A 528 22.59 1.88 16.71
C GLN A 528 21.21 1.70 16.07
N TRP A 529 21.12 1.01 14.93
CA TRP A 529 19.88 0.95 14.14
C TRP A 529 19.04 -0.30 14.38
N TYR A 530 19.68 -1.45 14.61
CA TYR A 530 19.02 -2.76 14.78
C TYR A 530 19.03 -3.25 16.24
N GLY A 531 19.77 -2.56 17.12
CA GLY A 531 19.83 -2.86 18.54
C GLY A 531 20.73 -4.05 18.90
N THR A 532 21.08 -4.13 20.18
CA THR A 532 21.96 -5.20 20.71
C THR A 532 21.26 -6.56 20.76
N ASP A 533 19.91 -6.59 20.78
CA ASP A 533 19.13 -7.83 20.81
C ASP A 533 19.24 -8.60 19.51
N ILE A 534 19.17 -7.93 18.35
CA ILE A 534 19.36 -8.59 17.05
C ILE A 534 20.81 -9.05 16.88
N GLN A 535 21.76 -8.25 17.36
CA GLN A 535 23.16 -8.63 17.38
C GLN A 535 23.39 -9.92 18.17
N LYS A 536 22.83 -10.04 19.38
CA LYS A 536 22.92 -11.29 20.18
C LYS A 536 22.14 -12.43 19.53
N TRP A 537 20.95 -12.14 18.99
CA TRP A 537 20.09 -13.14 18.38
C TRP A 537 20.72 -13.78 17.14
N ILE A 538 21.38 -13.00 16.28
CA ILE A 538 21.96 -13.56 15.05
C ILE A 538 23.11 -14.54 15.36
N GLU A 539 23.81 -14.39 16.49
CA GLU A 539 24.95 -15.25 16.84
C GLU A 539 24.59 -16.73 16.97
N GLN A 540 23.32 -17.06 17.25
CA GLN A 540 22.84 -18.45 17.29
C GLN A 540 23.02 -19.20 15.96
N PHE A 541 23.09 -18.47 14.83
CA PHE A 541 23.31 -19.07 13.52
C PHE A 541 24.76 -19.48 13.27
N ARG A 542 25.71 -19.17 14.17
CA ARG A 542 27.11 -19.60 14.04
C ARG A 542 27.25 -21.13 13.99
N GLN A 543 26.32 -21.84 14.62
CA GLN A 543 26.31 -23.30 14.66
C GLN A 543 25.65 -23.95 13.43
N TYR A 544 25.05 -23.16 12.54
CA TYR A 544 24.32 -23.66 11.38
C TYR A 544 25.25 -23.90 10.20
N LYS A 545 25.07 -25.05 9.53
CA LYS A 545 25.79 -25.30 8.27
C LYS A 545 25.16 -24.48 7.14
N PRO A 546 25.91 -24.16 6.07
CA PRO A 546 25.37 -23.42 4.92
C PRO A 546 24.08 -24.01 4.35
N TRP A 547 24.01 -25.34 4.25
CA TRP A 547 22.85 -26.06 3.74
C TRP A 547 21.63 -25.98 4.68
N ASP A 548 21.86 -25.94 6.00
CA ASP A 548 20.78 -25.76 6.98
C ASP A 548 20.17 -24.35 6.84
N LEU A 549 21.00 -23.32 6.62
CA LEU A 549 20.54 -21.96 6.36
C LEU A 549 19.78 -21.86 5.03
N GLU A 550 20.20 -22.60 4.00
CA GLU A 550 19.47 -22.67 2.72
C GLU A 550 18.08 -23.28 2.91
N THR A 551 18.00 -24.41 3.60
CA THR A 551 16.73 -25.09 3.86
C THR A 551 15.83 -24.22 4.73
N LEU A 552 16.35 -23.69 5.84
CA LEU A 552 15.58 -22.83 6.75
C LEU A 552 15.04 -21.60 6.04
N ALA A 553 15.86 -20.86 5.29
CA ALA A 553 15.40 -19.66 4.58
C ALA A 553 14.37 -19.99 3.49
N THR A 554 14.57 -21.10 2.76
CA THR A 554 13.64 -21.53 1.71
C THR A 554 12.30 -21.96 2.29
N VAL A 555 12.33 -22.74 3.38
CA VAL A 555 11.12 -23.22 4.07
C VAL A 555 10.41 -22.07 4.79
N ASP A 556 11.12 -21.16 5.45
CA ASP A 556 10.53 -19.97 6.07
C ASP A 556 9.80 -19.10 5.05
N MET A 557 10.44 -18.81 3.90
CA MET A 557 9.78 -18.07 2.83
C MET A 557 8.53 -18.79 2.31
N ALA A 558 8.59 -20.12 2.15
CA ALA A 558 7.43 -20.93 1.77
C ALA A 558 6.32 -20.87 2.83
N ILE A 559 6.65 -20.91 4.12
CA ILE A 559 5.70 -20.77 5.23
C ILE A 559 5.00 -19.42 5.14
N ASN A 560 5.75 -18.32 4.98
CA ASN A 560 5.15 -16.99 4.88
C ASN A 560 4.21 -16.90 3.66
N ASP A 561 4.62 -17.39 2.49
CA ASP A 561 3.79 -17.39 1.28
C ASP A 561 2.50 -18.24 1.43
N LEU A 562 2.57 -19.34 2.20
CA LEU A 562 1.42 -20.22 2.47
C LEU A 562 0.47 -19.59 3.49
N GLU A 563 1.00 -18.94 4.52
CA GLU A 563 0.21 -18.26 5.54
C GLU A 563 -0.50 -17.01 5.02
N GLU A 564 0.11 -16.29 4.08
CA GLU A 564 -0.58 -15.22 3.34
C GLU A 564 -1.84 -15.73 2.61
N LYS A 565 -1.87 -17.03 2.27
CA LYS A 565 -3.01 -17.70 1.64
C LYS A 565 -3.92 -18.42 2.65
N GLY A 566 -3.67 -18.28 3.95
CA GLY A 566 -4.43 -18.96 5.01
C GLY A 566 -4.16 -20.48 5.09
N VAL A 567 -3.07 -20.97 4.51
CA VAL A 567 -2.73 -22.40 4.48
C VAL A 567 -1.67 -22.70 5.54
N LYS A 568 -1.98 -23.64 6.45
CA LYS A 568 -1.02 -24.10 7.46
C LYS A 568 0.10 -24.91 6.80
N ALA A 569 1.35 -24.57 7.10
CA ALA A 569 2.50 -25.29 6.56
C ALA A 569 2.66 -26.69 7.20
N THR A 570 2.67 -27.72 6.34
CA THR A 570 3.07 -29.09 6.66
C THR A 570 4.15 -29.54 5.68
N VAL A 571 4.88 -30.62 5.95
CA VAL A 571 5.93 -31.12 5.02
C VAL A 571 5.37 -31.34 3.61
N SER A 572 4.22 -31.99 3.48
CA SER A 572 3.58 -32.25 2.18
C SER A 572 3.20 -30.96 1.45
N ILE A 573 2.61 -29.99 2.16
CA ILE A 573 2.20 -28.71 1.59
C ILE A 573 3.44 -27.89 1.17
N VAL A 574 4.48 -27.84 2.00
CA VAL A 574 5.74 -27.16 1.67
C VAL A 574 6.38 -27.79 0.45
N LYS A 575 6.48 -29.12 0.36
CA LYS A 575 7.03 -29.81 -0.84
C LYS A 575 6.22 -29.49 -2.09
N THR A 576 4.90 -29.54 -2.00
CA THR A 576 4.01 -29.16 -3.11
C THR A 576 4.27 -27.72 -3.54
N TYR A 577 4.39 -26.80 -2.58
CA TYR A 577 4.72 -25.41 -2.85
C TYR A 577 6.08 -25.25 -3.52
N LEU A 578 7.14 -25.86 -3.00
CA LEU A 578 8.49 -25.80 -3.58
C LEU A 578 8.51 -26.37 -5.01
N SER A 579 7.76 -27.44 -5.28
CA SER A 579 7.65 -28.04 -6.61
C SER A 579 6.97 -27.12 -7.64
N SER A 580 6.08 -26.24 -7.18
CA SER A 580 5.35 -25.28 -8.01
C SER A 580 6.21 -24.10 -8.48
N ILE A 581 7.34 -23.84 -7.81
CA ILE A 581 8.25 -22.74 -8.13
C ILE A 581 9.35 -23.27 -9.04
N PRO A 582 9.44 -22.84 -10.33
CA PRO A 582 10.39 -23.42 -11.30
C PRO A 582 11.85 -23.42 -10.82
N LYS A 583 12.27 -22.36 -10.11
CA LYS A 583 13.64 -22.22 -9.58
C LYS A 583 13.91 -23.05 -8.32
N TRP A 584 12.88 -23.58 -7.66
CA TRP A 584 13.00 -24.36 -6.44
C TRP A 584 12.61 -25.83 -6.62
N LYS A 585 12.00 -26.21 -7.74
CA LYS A 585 11.67 -27.61 -8.04
C LYS A 585 12.85 -28.56 -7.81
N GLY A 586 14.03 -28.23 -8.37
CA GLY A 586 15.25 -29.03 -8.21
C GLY A 586 15.89 -28.99 -6.81
N LYS A 587 15.33 -28.24 -5.85
CA LYS A 587 15.77 -28.33 -4.44
C LYS A 587 15.29 -29.61 -3.78
N LEU A 588 14.14 -30.14 -4.20
CA LEU A 588 13.58 -31.38 -3.64
C LEU A 588 14.45 -32.62 -3.92
N ASP A 589 15.37 -32.52 -4.89
CA ASP A 589 16.35 -33.55 -5.21
C ASP A 589 17.60 -33.48 -4.31
N LYS A 590 17.73 -32.43 -3.47
CA LYS A 590 18.88 -32.25 -2.57
C LYS A 590 18.66 -32.96 -1.23
N PRO A 591 19.68 -33.65 -0.67
CA PRO A 591 19.54 -34.39 0.61
C PRO A 591 19.03 -33.53 1.80
N HIS A 592 19.43 -32.26 1.86
CA HIS A 592 19.02 -31.31 2.91
C HIS A 592 17.59 -30.74 2.74
N PHE A 593 16.84 -31.21 1.73
CA PHE A 593 15.41 -30.94 1.53
C PHE A 593 14.55 -32.21 1.70
N SER A 594 15.06 -33.22 2.42
CA SER A 594 14.25 -34.38 2.81
C SER A 594 13.13 -34.00 3.78
N ASP A 595 12.14 -34.88 3.94
CA ASP A 595 10.98 -34.66 4.82
C ASP A 595 11.39 -34.32 6.25
N VAL A 596 12.43 -34.97 6.77
CA VAL A 596 13.00 -34.71 8.09
C VAL A 596 13.59 -33.30 8.19
N HIS A 597 14.35 -32.86 7.18
CA HIS A 597 14.95 -31.53 7.17
C HIS A 597 13.92 -30.42 6.96
N ILE A 598 12.90 -30.65 6.13
CA ILE A 598 11.78 -29.72 5.96
C ILE A 598 10.99 -29.60 7.26
N GLN A 599 10.69 -30.72 7.94
CA GLN A 599 9.98 -30.68 9.21
C GLN A 599 10.79 -29.94 10.29
N ARG A 600 12.11 -30.19 10.36
CA ARG A 600 13.01 -29.46 11.26
C ARG A 600 12.99 -27.96 10.96
N ALA A 601 13.08 -27.57 9.69
CA ALA A 601 13.04 -26.18 9.26
C ALA A 601 11.70 -25.49 9.56
N ILE A 602 10.56 -26.21 9.46
CA ILE A 602 9.25 -25.69 9.87
C ILE A 602 9.26 -25.36 11.36
N ASN A 603 9.68 -26.31 12.20
CA ASN A 603 9.71 -26.12 13.65
C ASN A 603 10.66 -24.97 14.03
N GLU A 604 11.80 -24.90 13.36
CA GLU A 604 12.82 -23.88 13.61
C GLU A 604 12.37 -22.48 13.18
N SER A 605 11.70 -22.36 12.03
CA SER A 605 11.06 -21.10 11.58
C SER A 605 10.05 -20.60 12.62
N ILE A 606 9.20 -21.48 13.16
CA ILE A 606 8.25 -21.13 14.21
C ILE A 606 8.99 -20.63 15.47
N ARG A 607 10.00 -21.37 15.94
CA ARG A 607 10.80 -21.01 17.11
C ARG A 607 11.48 -19.64 16.97
N LEU A 608 12.00 -19.34 15.78
CA LEU A 608 12.80 -18.15 15.54
C LEU A 608 11.95 -16.89 15.33
N PHE A 609 10.79 -17.03 14.69
CA PHE A 609 10.04 -15.90 14.11
C PHE A 609 8.58 -15.77 14.56
N LYS A 610 8.03 -16.71 15.35
CA LYS A 610 6.59 -16.72 15.73
C LYS A 610 6.32 -16.79 17.24
N ILE A 611 7.28 -16.38 18.06
CA ILE A 611 7.11 -16.25 19.51
C ILE A 611 6.77 -14.81 19.86
#